data_AF-A0A7C5LXX7-F1
#
_entry.id   AF-A0A7C5LXX7-F1
#
_cell.length_a   1.000
_cell.length_b   1.000
_cell.length_c   1.000
_cell.angle_alpha   90.00
_cell.angle_beta   90.00
_cell.angle_gamma   90.00
#
_symmetry.space_group_name_H-M   'P 1'
#
loop_
_entity.id
_entity.type
_entity.pdbx_description
1 polymer ?
#
loop_
_entity_poly.entity_id
_entity_poly.type
_entity_poly.pdbx_seq_one_letter_code
_entity_poly.pdbx_strand_id
1 'polypeptide(L)'
;MFRKKKKSLRQRRLRRRVRLEPLESRRLLAADCLQNTALPEDVNADDLITVRDALIVIEDLLTRESEGESVGSQFYTDVNGDHVVTSLDALHVIQSLIVGKSLMASDDGPTHDANDDSRTGIDDSPGSDDLVA
;
A
#
# COMPACT_ATOMS: atom_id res chain seq x y z
N MET A 1 15.26 62.23 61.01
CA MET A 1 15.18 62.17 59.53
C MET A 1 15.56 60.75 59.06
N PHE A 2 14.83 60.18 58.09
CA PHE A 2 14.55 58.74 57.93
C PHE A 2 15.61 57.90 57.18
N ARG A 3 15.87 56.66 57.67
CA ARG A 3 16.71 55.62 57.04
C ARG A 3 16.00 55.02 55.81
N LYS A 4 16.57 55.14 54.61
CA LYS A 4 16.08 54.46 53.40
C LYS A 4 16.64 53.04 53.28
N LYS A 5 15.79 52.02 53.47
CA LYS A 5 16.13 50.61 53.19
C LYS A 5 16.12 50.35 51.67
N LYS A 6 17.24 49.85 51.14
CA LYS A 6 17.39 49.42 49.74
C LYS A 6 16.54 48.16 49.52
N LYS A 7 15.49 48.26 48.70
CA LYS A 7 14.65 47.11 48.32
C LYS A 7 15.43 46.19 47.38
N SER A 8 15.62 44.96 47.84
CA SER A 8 16.34 43.88 47.16
C SER A 8 15.76 43.60 45.77
N LEU A 9 16.60 43.76 44.73
CA LEU A 9 16.33 43.40 43.34
C LEU A 9 16.04 41.89 43.14
N ARG A 10 16.26 41.05 44.17
CA ARG A 10 16.00 39.60 44.09
C ARG A 10 14.52 39.26 44.02
N GLN A 11 13.62 40.16 44.45
CA GLN A 11 12.18 39.91 44.43
C GLN A 11 11.54 39.95 43.03
N ARG A 12 12.24 40.46 42.01
CA ARG A 12 11.72 40.46 40.63
C ARG A 12 11.87 39.12 39.90
N ARG A 13 12.69 38.19 40.40
CA ARG A 13 12.87 36.87 39.76
C ARG A 13 11.84 35.82 40.17
N LEU A 14 11.09 36.06 41.25
CA LEU A 14 10.09 35.13 41.78
C LEU A 14 8.68 35.30 41.17
N ARG A 15 8.53 36.15 40.15
CA ARG A 15 7.24 36.43 39.51
C ARG A 15 7.13 35.98 38.06
N ARG A 16 8.10 35.22 37.55
CA ARG A 16 7.88 34.46 36.33
C ARG A 16 7.11 33.19 36.71
N ARG A 17 5.81 33.37 36.98
CA ARG A 17 4.88 32.26 37.20
C ARG A 17 4.79 31.51 35.89
N VAL A 18 5.28 30.27 35.87
CA VAL A 18 4.98 29.32 34.80
C VAL A 18 3.49 29.05 34.91
N ARG A 19 2.72 29.53 33.94
CA ARG A 19 1.30 29.18 33.82
C ARG A 19 1.26 27.77 33.25
N LEU A 20 0.67 26.85 34.01
CA LEU A 20 0.24 25.57 33.47
C LEU A 20 -1.05 25.89 32.72
N GLU A 21 -0.94 26.07 31.41
CA GLU A 21 -2.10 26.00 30.55
C GLU A 21 -2.69 24.58 30.73
N PRO A 22 -4.01 24.41 30.90
CA PRO A 22 -4.60 23.08 30.83
C PRO A 22 -4.19 22.47 29.49
N LEU A 23 -3.84 21.18 29.48
CA LEU A 23 -3.68 20.47 28.22
C LEU A 23 -5.05 20.49 27.52
N GLU A 24 -5.29 21.51 26.70
CA GLU A 24 -6.25 21.36 25.61
C GLU A 24 -5.82 20.08 24.91
N SER A 25 -6.78 19.17 24.75
CA SER A 25 -6.57 17.92 24.06
C SER A 25 -6.07 18.28 22.67
N ARG A 26 -4.75 18.34 22.51
CA ARG A 26 -4.09 18.36 21.22
C ARG A 26 -4.51 17.04 20.61
N ARG A 27 -5.66 17.05 19.92
CA ARG A 27 -5.95 16.14 18.83
C ARG A 27 -4.77 16.34 17.90
N LEU A 28 -3.74 15.53 18.11
CA LEU A 28 -2.69 15.31 17.15
C LEU A 28 -3.43 14.73 15.95
N LEU A 29 -3.86 15.61 15.05
CA LEU A 29 -4.57 15.28 13.81
C LEU A 29 -3.69 14.49 12.83
N ALA A 30 -2.55 13.96 13.28
CA ALA A 30 -1.43 13.54 12.47
C ALA A 30 -0.74 12.25 12.98
N ALA A 31 -1.32 11.53 13.96
CA ALA A 31 -0.68 10.34 14.52
C ALA A 31 -1.56 9.09 14.56
N ASP A 32 -2.81 9.17 14.10
CA ASP A 32 -3.79 8.06 14.19
C ASP A 32 -4.41 7.72 12.82
N CYS A 33 -3.79 8.17 11.73
CA CYS A 33 -4.18 7.71 10.40
C CYS A 33 -3.60 6.30 10.21
N LEU A 34 -4.34 5.28 10.64
CA LEU A 34 -4.02 3.86 10.37
C LEU A 34 -4.29 3.46 8.91
N GLN A 35 -5.00 4.33 8.18
CA GLN A 35 -5.41 4.14 6.80
C GLN A 35 -4.85 5.26 5.92
N ASN A 36 -4.43 4.89 4.70
CA ASN A 36 -4.04 5.85 3.69
C ASN A 36 -5.30 6.53 3.13
N THR A 37 -5.40 7.85 3.30
CA THR A 37 -6.57 8.63 2.87
C THR A 37 -6.67 8.82 1.36
N ALA A 38 -5.55 8.68 0.65
CA ALA A 38 -5.51 8.87 -0.80
C ALA A 38 -5.88 7.57 -1.51
N LEU A 39 -5.21 6.47 -1.14
CA LEU A 39 -5.42 5.14 -1.67
C LEU A 39 -5.36 4.12 -0.53
N PRO A 40 -6.51 3.63 -0.04
CA PRO A 40 -6.54 2.71 1.09
C PRO A 40 -5.69 1.45 0.88
N GLU A 41 -5.57 0.97 -0.36
CA GLU A 41 -4.81 -0.25 -0.69
C GLU A 41 -3.30 -0.04 -0.82
N ASP A 42 -2.85 1.21 -0.87
CA ASP A 42 -1.44 1.59 -0.89
C ASP A 42 -0.97 1.79 0.57
N VAL A 43 -0.36 0.72 1.09
CA VAL A 43 0.01 0.59 2.50
C VAL A 43 1.33 1.32 2.80
N ASN A 44 2.20 1.46 1.79
CA ASN A 44 3.50 2.11 1.91
C ASN A 44 3.51 3.59 1.44
N ALA A 45 2.40 4.07 0.90
CA ALA A 45 2.19 5.41 0.37
C ALA A 45 3.16 5.77 -0.78
N ASP A 46 3.41 4.84 -1.70
CA ASP A 46 4.24 5.06 -2.90
C ASP A 46 3.42 5.35 -4.18
N ASP A 47 2.12 5.59 -4.03
CA ASP A 47 1.12 5.84 -5.08
C ASP A 47 0.90 4.64 -6.03
N LEU A 48 1.43 3.46 -5.72
CA LEU A 48 1.26 2.24 -6.51
C LEU A 48 0.70 1.10 -5.66
N ILE A 49 -0.39 0.49 -6.13
CA ILE A 49 -0.91 -0.73 -5.51
C ILE A 49 -0.10 -1.91 -6.05
N THR A 50 0.75 -2.51 -5.22
CA THR A 50 1.61 -3.63 -5.60
C THR A 50 1.49 -4.81 -4.64
N VAL A 51 2.11 -5.94 -5.01
CA VAL A 51 2.21 -7.11 -4.10
C VAL A 51 2.96 -6.75 -2.81
N ARG A 52 3.80 -5.72 -2.83
CA ARG A 52 4.55 -5.28 -1.66
C ARG A 52 3.63 -4.80 -0.55
N ASP A 53 2.56 -4.10 -0.90
CA ASP A 53 1.56 -3.58 0.05
C ASP A 53 0.85 -4.71 0.79
N ALA A 54 0.44 -5.75 0.06
CA ALA A 54 -0.16 -6.95 0.65
C ALA A 54 0.82 -7.69 1.58
N LEU A 55 2.10 -7.75 1.22
CA LEU A 55 3.13 -8.40 2.04
C LEU A 55 3.38 -7.65 3.35
N ILE A 56 3.35 -6.31 3.33
CA ILE A 56 3.54 -5.50 4.54
C ILE A 56 2.43 -5.80 5.57
N VAL A 57 1.17 -5.90 5.13
CA VAL A 57 0.06 -6.24 6.03
C VAL A 57 0.23 -7.63 6.64
N ILE A 58 0.65 -8.62 5.84
CA ILE A 58 0.89 -9.98 6.33
C ILE A 58 2.06 -10.02 7.31
N GLU A 59 3.14 -9.29 7.04
CA GLU A 59 4.29 -9.17 7.94
C GLU A 59 3.88 -8.51 9.26
N ASP A 60 3.04 -7.47 9.23
CA ASP A 60 2.50 -6.82 10.43
C ASP A 60 1.66 -7.79 11.28
N LEU A 61 0.78 -8.59 10.64
CA LEU A 61 -0.02 -9.61 11.30
C LEU A 61 0.85 -10.67 11.97
N LEU A 62 1.83 -11.22 11.25
CA LEU A 62 2.77 -12.22 11.78
C LEU A 62 3.60 -11.65 12.94
N THR A 63 4.00 -10.39 12.83
CA THR A 63 4.80 -9.72 13.87
C THR A 63 3.95 -9.49 15.12
N ARG A 64 2.66 -9.15 14.98
CA ARG A 64 1.71 -9.01 16.10
C ARG A 64 1.38 -10.33 16.78
N GLU A 65 1.35 -11.43 16.02
CA GLU A 65 1.13 -12.77 16.57
C GLU A 65 2.34 -13.28 17.35
N SER A 66 3.55 -12.83 16.99
CA SER A 66 4.73 -13.02 17.82
C SER A 66 4.65 -12.07 19.03
N GLU A 67 4.81 -12.56 20.27
CA GLU A 67 4.68 -11.76 21.51
C GLU A 67 5.80 -10.69 21.70
N GLY A 68 6.38 -10.17 20.61
CA GLY A 68 7.34 -9.07 20.60
C GLY A 68 6.64 -7.72 20.54
N GLU A 69 7.26 -6.73 21.18
CA GLU A 69 6.88 -5.31 21.14
C GLU A 69 6.56 -4.87 19.70
N SER A 70 5.26 -4.70 19.38
CA SER A 70 4.87 -4.23 18.05
C SER A 70 5.36 -2.79 17.92
N VAL A 71 6.49 -2.60 17.25
CA VAL A 71 6.91 -1.28 16.81
C VAL A 71 5.75 -0.75 15.97
N GLY A 72 5.08 0.30 16.46
CA GLY A 72 3.88 0.84 15.82
C GLY A 72 4.11 0.93 14.31
N SER A 73 3.23 0.26 13.56
CA SER A 73 3.39 0.14 12.11
C SER A 73 3.48 1.54 11.52
N GLN A 74 4.59 1.85 10.86
CA GLN A 74 4.75 3.11 10.12
C GLN A 74 3.92 3.12 8.83
N PHE A 75 3.20 2.03 8.60
CA PHE A 75 2.44 1.73 7.40
C PHE A 75 0.95 1.77 7.67
N TYR A 76 0.19 2.00 6.61
CA TYR A 76 -1.26 2.07 6.65
C TYR A 76 -1.87 0.67 6.48
N THR A 77 -1.73 -0.17 7.50
CA THR A 77 -2.13 -1.60 7.41
C THR A 77 -3.64 -1.83 7.54
N ASP A 78 -4.40 -0.84 8.00
CA ASP A 78 -5.86 -0.86 8.06
C ASP A 78 -6.42 -0.32 6.74
N VAL A 79 -6.79 -1.24 5.85
CA VAL A 79 -7.25 -0.91 4.49
C VAL A 79 -8.75 -0.66 4.49
N ASN A 80 -9.51 -1.38 5.33
CA ASN A 80 -10.97 -1.28 5.38
C ASN A 80 -11.48 -0.14 6.30
N GLY A 81 -10.62 0.44 7.13
CA GLY A 81 -10.91 1.56 8.03
C GLY A 81 -11.65 1.16 9.30
N ASP A 82 -11.60 -0.11 9.72
CA ASP A 82 -12.27 -0.61 10.93
C ASP A 82 -11.41 -0.50 12.21
N HIS A 83 -10.20 0.06 12.09
CA HIS A 83 -9.19 0.19 13.14
C HIS A 83 -8.63 -1.13 13.68
N VAL A 84 -8.88 -2.25 13.00
CA VAL A 84 -8.42 -3.58 13.37
C VAL A 84 -7.70 -4.21 12.19
N VAL A 85 -6.38 -4.23 12.25
CA VAL A 85 -5.57 -4.94 11.25
C VAL A 85 -5.84 -6.45 11.37
N THR A 86 -6.43 -7.03 10.33
CA THR A 86 -6.72 -8.46 10.20
C THR A 86 -6.27 -8.99 8.84
N SER A 87 -6.35 -10.32 8.66
CA SER A 87 -6.12 -10.93 7.34
C SER A 87 -7.07 -10.42 6.25
N LEU A 88 -8.19 -9.78 6.62
CA LEU A 88 -9.14 -9.16 5.70
C LEU A 88 -8.54 -7.95 4.99
N ASP A 89 -7.67 -7.18 5.65
CA ASP A 89 -6.99 -6.03 5.05
C ASP A 89 -6.03 -6.47 3.96
N ALA A 90 -5.24 -7.52 4.23
CA ALA A 90 -4.35 -8.12 3.23
C ALA A 90 -5.13 -8.65 2.02
N LEU A 91 -6.31 -9.23 2.27
CA LEU A 91 -7.17 -9.76 1.20
C LEU A 91 -7.72 -8.64 0.32
N HIS A 92 -8.12 -7.50 0.90
CA HIS A 92 -8.57 -6.33 0.13
C HIS A 92 -7.51 -5.85 -0.86
N VAL A 93 -6.25 -5.73 -0.43
CA VAL A 93 -5.14 -5.32 -1.33
C VAL A 93 -4.98 -6.32 -2.48
N ILE A 94 -5.00 -7.62 -2.19
CA ILE A 94 -4.89 -8.67 -3.21
C ILE A 94 -6.06 -8.62 -4.20
N GLN A 95 -7.27 -8.37 -3.71
CA GLN A 95 -8.44 -8.22 -4.57
C GLN A 95 -8.27 -7.01 -5.51
N SER A 96 -7.84 -5.86 -5.00
CA SER A 96 -7.61 -4.66 -5.81
C SER A 96 -6.51 -4.90 -6.87
N LEU A 97 -5.46 -5.66 -6.54
CA LEU A 97 -4.45 -6.09 -7.53
C LEU A 97 -5.02 -6.95 -8.65
N ILE A 98 -5.87 -7.93 -8.32
CA ILE A 98 -6.49 -8.81 -9.31
C ILE A 98 -7.43 -8.03 -10.22
N VAL A 99 -8.25 -7.14 -9.66
CA VAL A 99 -9.18 -6.30 -10.42
C VAL A 99 -8.42 -5.35 -11.34
N GLY A 100 -7.39 -4.67 -10.83
CA GLY A 100 -6.53 -3.80 -11.63
C GLY A 100 -5.83 -4.55 -12.77
N LYS A 101 -5.37 -5.77 -12.51
CA LYS A 101 -4.73 -6.62 -13.53
C LYS A 101 -5.72 -7.12 -14.58
N SER A 102 -6.95 -7.46 -14.19
CA SER A 102 -8.00 -7.89 -15.13
C SER A 102 -8.40 -6.78 -16.10
N LEU A 103 -8.39 -5.52 -15.66
CA LEU A 103 -8.69 -4.36 -16.52
C LEU A 103 -7.62 -4.16 -17.60
N MET A 104 -6.37 -4.56 -17.34
CA MET A 104 -5.28 -4.50 -18.32
C MET A 104 -5.25 -5.71 -19.26
N ALA A 105 -5.87 -6.83 -18.88
CA ALA A 105 -5.86 -8.09 -19.64
C ALA A 105 -6.89 -8.16 -20.78
N SER A 106 -7.61 -7.06 -21.06
CA SER A 106 -8.67 -7.02 -22.10
C SER A 106 -8.23 -6.35 -23.42
N ASP A 107 -6.95 -6.00 -23.59
CA ASP A 107 -6.41 -5.41 -24.83
C ASP A 107 -5.76 -6.44 -25.78
N ASP A 108 -6.05 -7.73 -25.62
CA ASP A 108 -5.81 -8.71 -26.68
C ASP A 108 -6.98 -8.66 -27.67
N GLY A 109 -6.90 -7.69 -28.58
CA GLY A 109 -7.79 -7.60 -29.74
C GLY A 109 -7.79 -8.90 -30.54
N PRO A 110 -8.93 -9.28 -31.15
CA PRO A 110 -8.97 -10.45 -32.01
C PRO A 110 -8.01 -10.22 -33.18
N THR A 111 -6.92 -11.00 -33.25
CA THR A 111 -6.09 -11.13 -34.45
C THR A 111 -6.93 -11.83 -35.52
N HIS A 112 -7.71 -11.01 -36.21
CA HIS A 112 -8.60 -11.42 -37.26
C HIS A 112 -7.85 -11.41 -38.60
N ASP A 113 -6.86 -12.28 -38.76
CA ASP A 113 -6.26 -12.59 -40.07
C ASP A 113 -6.28 -14.13 -40.23
N ALA A 114 -7.40 -14.72 -40.62
CA ALA A 114 -7.81 -14.94 -42.00
C ALA A 114 -6.85 -15.86 -42.79
N ASN A 115 -7.23 -17.14 -42.86
CA ASN A 115 -7.07 -18.02 -44.03
C ASN A 115 -5.72 -17.99 -44.76
N ASP A 116 -4.79 -18.85 -44.34
CA ASP A 116 -3.76 -19.39 -45.24
C ASP A 116 -4.02 -20.91 -45.45
N ASP A 117 -5.10 -21.21 -46.19
CA ASP A 117 -5.38 -22.55 -46.73
C ASP A 117 -4.98 -22.57 -48.21
N SER A 118 -3.67 -22.40 -48.48
CA SER A 118 -3.13 -22.67 -49.82
C SER A 118 -2.84 -24.16 -49.97
N ARG A 119 -3.92 -24.92 -50.19
CA ARG A 119 -3.88 -26.19 -50.92
C ARG A 119 -3.32 -25.94 -52.33
N THR A 120 -2.07 -26.34 -52.56
CA THR A 120 -1.53 -26.61 -53.90
C THR A 120 -0.86 -27.98 -53.83
N GLY A 121 -1.55 -29.04 -54.26
CA GLY A 121 -1.37 -29.61 -55.59
C GLY A 121 -0.41 -30.80 -55.49
N ILE A 122 -0.92 -32.02 -55.25
CA ILE A 122 -1.02 -33.06 -56.28
C ILE A 122 0.22 -33.09 -57.19
N ASP A 123 1.17 -33.96 -56.87
CA ASP A 123 2.00 -34.62 -57.88
C ASP A 123 2.08 -36.11 -57.51
N ASP A 124 1.01 -36.83 -57.85
CA ASP A 124 1.03 -38.28 -58.01
C ASP A 124 1.70 -38.57 -59.36
N SER A 125 3.00 -38.85 -59.34
CA SER A 125 3.68 -39.46 -60.48
C SER A 125 3.64 -40.98 -60.33
N PRO A 126 2.91 -41.71 -61.19
CA PRO A 126 2.81 -43.17 -61.11
C PRO A 126 4.07 -43.84 -61.66
N GLY A 127 4.36 -45.02 -61.07
CA GLY A 127 5.55 -45.83 -61.34
C GLY A 127 5.79 -46.13 -62.81
N SER A 128 7.05 -46.00 -63.21
CA SER A 128 7.59 -46.59 -64.43
C SER A 128 7.96 -48.06 -64.16
N ASP A 129 6.95 -48.92 -64.12
CA ASP A 129 7.08 -50.33 -64.45
C ASP A 129 6.50 -50.51 -65.85
N ASP A 130 7.36 -50.55 -66.87
CA ASP A 130 7.05 -51.31 -68.08
C ASP A 130 8.33 -51.87 -68.70
N LEU A 131 8.40 -53.18 -68.60
CA LEU A 131 9.26 -54.11 -69.31
C LEU A 131 8.91 -54.13 -70.82
N VAL A 132 9.78 -54.82 -71.57
CA VAL A 132 9.60 -55.39 -72.92
C VAL A 132 10.26 -54.58 -74.06
N ALA A 133 11.51 -54.92 -74.38
CA ALA A 133 11.85 -55.84 -75.48
C ALA A 133 13.34 -56.21 -75.42
#